data_AF-A0A397Z5C9-F1
#
_entry.id   AF-A0A397Z5C9-F1
#
_cell.length_a   1.000
_cell.length_b   1.000
_cell.length_c   1.000
_cell.angle_alpha   90.00
_cell.angle_beta   90.00
_cell.angle_gamma   90.00
#
_symmetry.space_group_name_H-M   'P 1'
#
loop_
_entity.id
_entity.type
_entity.pdbx_description
1 polymer ?
#
loop_
_entity_poly.entity_id
_entity_poly.type
_entity_poly.pdbx_seq_one_letter_code
_entity_poly.pdbx_strand_id
1 'polypeptide(L)' 'MAAKKFSFPQLPFLMVFALILLPTISGQYYKCMKDGCTLTLVCDAKCKSMGFPKGGVCRAYSYGGACCCECSSKA' A
#
# COMPACT_ATOMS: atom_id res chain seq x y z
N MET A 1 29.92 -3.19 35.96
CA MET A 1 29.23 -2.90 34.68
C MET A 1 30.28 -2.75 33.59
N ALA A 2 30.42 -3.75 32.72
CA ALA A 2 31.31 -3.67 31.58
C ALA A 2 30.65 -2.79 30.52
N ALA A 3 31.14 -1.56 30.35
CA ALA A 3 30.81 -0.73 29.19
C ALA A 3 31.47 -1.37 27.96
N LYS A 4 30.76 -2.34 27.37
CA LYS A 4 31.15 -3.01 26.13
C LYS A 4 31.17 -1.92 25.06
N LYS A 5 32.37 -1.52 24.66
CA LYS A 5 32.62 -0.55 23.58
C LYS A 5 31.89 -1.06 22.35
N PHE A 6 30.73 -0.48 22.06
CA PHE A 6 29.99 -0.76 20.85
C PHE A 6 30.86 -0.29 19.69
N SER A 7 31.44 -1.26 19.00
CA SER A 7 32.35 -1.00 17.89
C SER A 7 31.60 -0.24 16.81
N PHE A 8 32.16 0.92 16.44
CA PHE A 8 31.74 1.83 15.38
C PHE A 8 31.17 1.18 14.09
N PRO A 9 31.62 0.01 13.59
CA PRO A 9 31.05 -0.60 12.37
C PRO A 9 29.61 -1.12 12.47
N GLN A 10 28.99 -1.19 13.65
CA GLN A 10 27.59 -1.65 13.77
C GLN A 10 26.56 -0.58 13.37
N LEU A 11 26.90 0.71 13.48
CA LEU A 11 26.01 1.80 13.08
C LEU A 11 25.67 1.82 11.58
N PRO A 12 26.64 1.71 10.64
CA PRO A 12 26.33 1.78 9.21
C PRO A 12 25.47 0.59 8.76
N PHE A 13 25.64 -0.58 9.36
CA PHE A 13 24.86 -1.77 9.01
C PHE A 13 23.37 -1.61 9.36
N LEU A 14 23.06 -0.97 10.48
CA LEU A 14 21.67 -0.67 10.88
C LEU A 14 21.01 0.36 9.96
N MET A 15 21.76 1.38 9.51
CA MET A 15 21.23 2.38 8.58
C MET A 15 20.91 1.79 7.20
N VAL A 16 21.77 0.92 6.67
CA VAL A 16 21.52 0.23 5.39
C VAL A 16 20.31 -0.69 5.52
N PHE A 17 20.16 -1.40 6.64
CA PHE A 17 19.02 -2.28 6.87
C PHE A 17 17.69 -1.50 6.95
N ALA A 18 17.68 -0.33 7.59
CA ALA A 18 16.52 0.55 7.62
C ALA A 18 16.13 1.07 6.21
N LEU A 19 17.13 1.44 5.39
CA LEU A 19 16.91 1.89 4.00
C LEU A 19 16.31 0.80 3.11
N ILE A 20 16.65 -0.47 3.33
CA ILE A 20 16.12 -1.62 2.57
C ILE A 20 14.67 -1.96 2.98
N LEU A 21 14.25 -1.62 4.20
CA LEU A 21 12.90 -1.91 4.72
C LEU A 21 11.87 -0.81 4.45
N LEU A 22 12.29 0.42 4.15
CA LEU A 22 11.37 1.52 3.79
C LEU A 22 10.50 1.23 2.53
N PRO A 23 11.02 0.63 1.44
CA PRO A 23 10.24 0.38 0.22
C PRO A 23 9.10 -0.63 0.40
N THR A 24 9.19 -1.55 1.36
CA THR A 24 8.22 -2.64 1.52
C THR A 24 6.93 -2.24 2.25
N ILE A 25 6.92 -1.10 2.96
CA ILE A 25 5.76 -0.63 3.72
C ILE A 25 4.87 0.32 2.89
N SER A 26 5.44 0.97 1.86
CA SER A 26 4.78 2.03 1.08
C SER A 26 4.30 1.60 -0.32
N GLY A 27 3.82 0.35 -0.47
CA GLY A 27 3.62 -0.24 -1.80
C GLY A 27 2.18 -0.35 -2.32
N GLN A 28 1.15 -0.16 -1.49
CA GLN A 28 -0.24 -0.43 -1.92
C GLN A 28 -0.96 0.88 -2.27
N TYR A 29 -0.77 1.33 -3.51
CA TYR A 29 -1.41 2.52 -4.09
C TYR A 29 -2.89 2.29 -4.43
N TYR A 30 -3.29 1.03 -4.61
CA TYR A 30 -4.64 0.64 -4.95
C TYR A 30 -5.02 -0.66 -4.23
N LYS A 31 -6.23 -0.71 -3.67
CA LYS A 31 -6.81 -1.93 -3.10
C LYS A 31 -7.88 -2.44 -4.07
N CYS A 32 -7.59 -3.52 -4.79
CA CYS A 32 -8.51 -4.13 -5.73
C CYS A 32 -9.25 -5.32 -5.13
N MET A 33 -10.58 -5.34 -5.26
CA MET A 33 -11.46 -6.40 -4.81
C MET A 33 -12.09 -7.07 -6.04
N LYS A 34 -11.95 -8.40 -6.15
CA LYS A 34 -12.58 -9.19 -7.22
C LYS A 34 -14.05 -9.44 -6.85
N ASP A 35 -14.88 -8.42 -7.09
CA ASP A 35 -16.32 -8.44 -6.78
C ASP A 35 -17.21 -8.59 -8.02
N GLY A 36 -16.65 -8.85 -9.21
CA GLY A 36 -17.43 -8.87 -10.45
C GLY A 36 -17.95 -7.49 -10.83
N CYS A 37 -17.12 -6.47 -10.61
CA CYS A 37 -17.51 -5.08 -10.81
C CYS A 37 -17.98 -4.82 -12.26
N THR A 38 -19.15 -4.17 -12.40
CA THR A 38 -19.77 -3.80 -13.69
C THR A 38 -19.86 -2.29 -13.90
N LEU A 39 -19.93 -1.50 -12.83
CA LEU A 39 -20.14 -0.05 -12.90
C LEU A 39 -19.13 0.70 -12.03
N THR A 40 -18.41 1.64 -12.64
CA THR A 40 -17.44 2.52 -11.95
C THR A 40 -18.10 3.38 -10.87
N LEU A 41 -19.30 3.92 -11.11
CA LEU A 41 -20.02 4.73 -10.12
C LEU A 41 -20.31 3.95 -8.82
N VAL A 42 -20.68 2.68 -8.94
CA VAL A 42 -20.96 1.81 -7.79
C VAL A 42 -19.67 1.50 -7.04
N CYS A 43 -18.58 1.22 -7.78
CA CYS A 43 -17.26 1.01 -7.20
C CYS A 43 -16.74 2.26 -6.47
N ASP A 44 -16.89 3.45 -7.07
CA ASP A 44 -16.48 4.73 -6.49
C ASP A 44 -17.19 4.99 -5.15
N ALA A 45 -18.52 4.87 -5.13
CA ALA A 45 -19.30 5.03 -3.91
C ALA A 45 -18.93 4.00 -2.84
N LYS A 46 -18.74 2.72 -3.22
CA LYS A 46 -18.29 1.66 -2.30
C LYS A 46 -16.92 1.98 -1.71
N CYS A 47 -15.96 2.42 -2.54
CA CYS A 47 -14.63 2.80 -2.10
C CYS A 47 -14.67 3.97 -1.11
N LYS A 48 -15.47 5.01 -1.39
CA LYS A 48 -15.68 6.13 -0.46
C LYS A 48 -16.26 5.66 0.88
N SER A 49 -17.27 4.79 0.87
CA SER A 49 -17.85 4.21 2.09
C SER A 49 -16.89 3.33 2.88
N MET A 50 -15.90 2.73 2.23
CA MET A 50 -14.84 1.95 2.89
C MET A 50 -13.68 2.81 3.43
N GLY A 51 -13.74 4.13 3.28
CA GLY A 51 -12.71 5.05 3.75
C GLY A 51 -11.64 5.40 2.72
N PHE A 52 -11.87 5.14 1.43
CA PHE A 52 -11.00 5.61 0.33
C PHE A 52 -11.58 6.92 -0.24
N PRO A 53 -11.12 8.11 0.22
CA PRO A 53 -11.76 9.40 -0.11
C PRO A 53 -11.69 9.73 -1.60
N LYS A 54 -10.68 9.21 -2.29
CA LYS A 54 -10.49 9.36 -3.73
C LYS A 54 -11.33 8.40 -4.57
N GLY A 55 -12.10 7.53 -3.91
CA GLY A 55 -12.97 6.56 -4.56
C GLY A 55 -12.20 5.45 -5.25
N GLY A 56 -12.74 4.97 -6.37
CA GLY A 56 -12.19 3.84 -7.08
C GLY A 56 -12.79 3.62 -8.45
N VAL A 57 -12.13 2.76 -9.22
CA VAL A 57 -12.51 2.47 -10.60
C VAL A 57 -12.78 1.01 -10.82
N CYS A 58 -13.77 0.74 -11.67
CA CYS A 58 -14.06 -0.59 -12.14
C CYS A 58 -13.09 -0.96 -13.27
N ARG A 59 -12.32 -2.03 -13.10
CA ARG A 59 -11.49 -2.60 -14.17
C ARG A 59 -12.11 -3.92 -14.62
N ALA A 60 -12.59 -3.95 -15.86
CA ALA A 60 -13.06 -5.18 -16.48
C ALA A 60 -11.85 -6.02 -16.94
N TYR A 61 -11.85 -7.31 -16.59
CA TYR A 61 -10.90 -8.31 -17.08
C TYR A 61 -11.66 -9.46 -17.74
N SER A 62 -10.99 -10.27 -18.55
CA SER A 62 -11.60 -11.42 -19.25
C SER A 62 -12.21 -12.47 -18.32
N TYR A 63 -11.86 -12.46 -17.03
CA TYR A 63 -12.37 -13.37 -15.99
C TYR A 63 -13.32 -12.70 -14.99
N GLY A 64 -13.82 -11.49 -15.31
CA GLY A 64 -14.69 -10.69 -14.45
C GLY A 64 -14.04 -9.38 -13.98
N GLY A 65 -14.87 -8.40 -13.62
CA GLY A 65 -14.40 -7.08 -13.20
C GLY A 65 -13.91 -7.02 -11.75
N ALA A 66 -12.90 -6.18 -11.49
CA ALA A 66 -12.43 -5.84 -10.15
C ALA A 66 -12.67 -4.36 -9.84
N CYS A 67 -13.11 -4.07 -8.62
CA CYS A 67 -13.22 -2.70 -8.12
C CYS A 67 -11.91 -2.32 -7.43
N CYS A 68 -11.22 -1.29 -7.92
CA CYS A 68 -9.93 -0.83 -7.41
C CYS A 68 -10.06 0.53 -6.73
N CYS A 69 -9.95 0.56 -5.41
CA CYS A 69 -9.98 1.78 -4.61
C CYS A 69 -8.60 2.43 -4.55
N GLU A 70 -8.53 3.76 -4.71
CA GLU A 70 -7.27 4.50 -4.60
C GLU A 70 -6.91 4.76 -3.13
N CYS A 71 -5.75 4.24 -2.70
CA CYS A 71 -5.22 4.49 -1.37
C CYS A 71 -4.68 5.92 -1.30
N SER A 72 -4.93 6.64 -0.20
CA SER A 72 -4.54 8.05 -0.07
C SER A 72 -3.03 8.29 0.09
N SER A 73 -2.20 7.25 0.01
CA SER A 73 -0.74 7.35 0.21
C SER A 73 -0.04 7.86 -1.06
N LYS A 74 -0.21 9.15 -1.35
CA LYS A 74 0.85 9.96 -1.95
C LYS A 74 1.41 10.80 -0.80
N ALA A 75 2.43 10.28 -0.13
CA ALA A 75 3.32 11.05 0.75
C ALA A 75 4.73 10.97 0.16
#